data_AF-A0A961DGE9-F1
#
_entry.id   AF-A0A961DGE9-F1
#
_cell.length_a   1.000
_cell.length_b   1.000
_cell.length_c   1.000
_cell.angle_alpha   90.00
_cell.angle_beta   90.00
_cell.angle_gamma   90.00
#
_symmetry.space_group_name_H-M   'P 1'
#
loop_
_entity.id
_entity.type
_entity.pdbx_description
1 polymer ?
#
loop_
_entity_poly.entity_id
_entity_poly.type
_entity_poly.pdbx_seq_one_letter_code
_entity_poly.pdbx_strand_id
1 'polypeptide(L)'
;GLTLPDPDIKWNEGRGHYDFGELDWDEFYEVLKGRGPANAIRLERRRTAHEEGAWVREAAAAYAERRRVESEKARAEKVQAA
;
A
#
# COMPACT_ATOMS: atom_id res chain seq x y z
N GLY A 1 -6.59 7.76 34.36
CA GLY A 1 -6.59 8.62 33.17
C GLY A 1 -5.25 8.49 32.47
N LEU A 2 -5.22 8.65 31.15
CA LEU A 2 -3.99 8.71 30.34
C LEU A 2 -3.47 10.15 30.34
N THR A 3 -2.15 10.35 30.38
CA THR A 3 -1.53 11.66 30.17
C THR A 3 -0.98 11.72 28.75
N LEU A 4 -1.24 12.81 28.03
CA LEU A 4 -0.73 13.01 26.68
C LEU A 4 0.71 13.51 26.70
N PRO A 5 1.56 13.07 25.75
CA PRO A 5 2.94 13.52 25.65
C PRO A 5 3.05 14.89 24.96
N ASP A 6 2.19 15.83 25.33
CA ASP A 6 2.20 17.22 24.89
C ASP A 6 2.01 18.10 26.13
N PRO A 7 3.07 18.78 26.62
CA PRO A 7 2.97 19.63 27.80
C PRO A 7 2.17 20.91 27.56
N ASP A 8 2.01 21.34 26.30
CA ASP A 8 1.31 22.57 25.93
C ASP A 8 -0.19 22.35 25.71
N ILE A 9 -0.64 21.09 25.77
CA ILE A 9 -2.04 20.76 25.51
C ILE A 9 -2.97 21.35 26.57
N LYS A 10 -3.89 22.20 26.14
CA LYS A 10 -4.86 22.83 27.05
C LYS A 10 -6.14 23.21 26.34
N TRP A 11 -7.27 23.11 27.05
CA TRP A 11 -8.54 23.60 26.54
C TRP A 11 -8.51 25.13 26.45
N ASN A 12 -8.95 25.68 25.32
CA ASN A 12 -9.07 27.10 25.08
C ASN A 12 -10.55 27.47 24.91
N GLU A 13 -11.15 28.03 25.96
CA GLU A 13 -12.57 28.41 26.00
C GLU A 13 -12.92 29.48 24.95
N GLY A 14 -12.00 30.40 24.64
CA GLY A 14 -12.24 31.47 23.67
C GLY A 14 -12.29 30.98 22.22
N ARG A 15 -11.60 29.87 21.91
CA ARG A 15 -11.65 29.22 20.59
C ARG A 15 -12.61 28.03 20.53
N GLY A 16 -13.00 27.47 21.66
CA GLY A 16 -13.78 26.23 21.72
C GLY A 16 -12.99 24.99 21.25
N HIS A 17 -11.66 25.02 21.34
CA HIS A 17 -10.75 23.95 20.89
C HIS A 17 -9.56 23.79 21.85
N TYR A 18 -8.78 22.71 21.70
CA TYR A 18 -7.51 22.56 22.42
C TYR A 18 -6.37 23.28 21.67
N ASP A 19 -5.54 23.98 22.43
CA ASP A 19 -4.22 24.40 21.99
C ASP A 19 -3.26 23.21 22.17
N PHE A 20 -2.28 23.06 21.27
CA PHE A 20 -1.29 21.99 21.27
C PHE A 20 0.09 22.55 20.94
N GLY A 21 1.13 21.83 21.32
CA GLY A 21 2.52 22.21 21.07
C GLY A 21 2.92 22.19 19.59
N GLU A 22 4.08 22.73 19.26
CA GLU A 22 4.62 22.67 17.90
C GLU A 22 5.06 21.24 17.54
N LEU A 23 4.81 20.83 16.29
CA LEU A 23 5.28 19.55 15.78
C LEU A 23 6.77 19.62 15.45
N ASP A 24 7.47 18.50 15.62
CA ASP A 24 8.80 18.33 15.02
C ASP A 24 8.68 18.20 13.50
N TRP A 25 8.75 19.34 12.82
CA TRP A 25 8.65 19.40 11.36
C TRP A 25 9.88 18.78 10.67
N ASP A 26 11.05 18.80 11.31
CA ASP A 26 12.25 18.18 10.76
C ASP A 26 12.10 16.66 10.72
N GLU A 27 11.65 16.04 11.82
CA GLU A 27 11.31 14.62 11.85
C GLU A 27 10.27 14.28 10.78
N PHE A 28 9.20 15.08 10.68
CA PHE A 28 8.16 14.88 9.66
C PHE A 28 8.74 14.83 8.24
N TYR A 29 9.60 15.78 7.87
CA TYR A 29 10.21 15.80 6.54
C TYR A 29 11.20 14.65 6.33
N GLU A 30 11.91 14.20 7.36
CA GLU A 30 12.81 13.05 7.26
C GLU A 30 12.03 11.75 7.03
N VAL A 31 10.91 11.55 7.74
CA VAL A 31 10.01 10.42 7.51
C VAL A 31 9.46 10.45 6.07
N LEU A 32 9.05 11.61 5.58
CA LEU A 32 8.52 11.79 4.23
C LEU A 32 9.57 11.46 3.16
N LYS A 33 10.84 11.86 3.38
CA LYS A 33 11.98 11.53 2.50
C LYS A 33 12.40 10.06 2.54
N GLY A 34 11.74 9.24 3.35
CA GLY A 34 12.07 7.82 3.45
C GLY A 34 13.11 7.48 4.52
N ARG A 35 13.47 8.42 5.39
CA ARG A 35 14.47 8.25 6.46
C ARG A 35 13.84 8.08 7.85
N GLY A 36 12.56 7.76 7.89
CA GLY A 36 11.85 7.39 9.12
C GLY A 36 12.16 5.96 9.57
N PRO A 37 11.71 5.59 10.78
CA PRO A 37 12.15 4.39 11.49
C PRO A 37 11.82 3.07 10.78
N ALA A 38 10.81 3.05 9.91
CA ALA A 38 10.34 1.82 9.26
C ALA A 38 10.33 1.91 7.73
N ASN A 39 10.78 3.01 7.13
CA ASN A 39 10.66 3.22 5.68
C ASN A 39 11.43 2.17 4.89
N ALA A 40 12.70 1.92 5.27
CA ALA A 40 13.55 0.91 4.63
C ALA A 40 12.93 -0.49 4.71
N ILE A 41 12.53 -0.92 5.91
CA ILE A 41 11.93 -2.25 6.14
C ILE A 41 10.60 -2.41 5.39
N ARG A 42 9.76 -1.36 5.33
CA ARG A 42 8.49 -1.41 4.58
C ARG A 42 8.74 -1.58 3.08
N LEU A 43 9.71 -0.85 2.54
CA LEU A 43 10.05 -0.92 1.12
C LEU A 43 10.67 -2.27 0.77
N GLU A 44 11.62 -2.74 1.58
CA GLU A 44 12.23 -4.06 1.43
C GLU A 44 11.17 -5.16 1.44
N ARG A 45 10.32 -5.22 2.47
CA ARG A 45 9.24 -6.22 2.55
C ARG A 45 8.34 -6.22 1.31
N ARG A 46 8.02 -5.05 0.76
CA ARG A 46 7.24 -4.94 -0.47
C ARG A 46 8.01 -5.47 -1.68
N ARG A 47 9.29 -5.14 -1.81
CA ARG A 47 10.17 -5.63 -2.88
C ARG A 47 10.31 -7.15 -2.81
N THR A 48 10.68 -7.69 -1.66
CA THR A 48 10.80 -9.12 -1.42
C THR A 48 9.51 -9.87 -1.76
N ALA A 49 8.36 -9.44 -1.24
CA ALA A 49 7.08 -10.07 -1.56
C ALA A 49 6.75 -10.02 -3.06
N HIS A 50 7.13 -8.93 -3.75
CA HIS A 50 6.94 -8.81 -5.19
C HIS A 50 7.87 -9.74 -5.97
N GLU A 51 9.15 -9.77 -5.63
CA GLU A 51 10.18 -10.57 -6.29
C GLU A 51 9.94 -12.07 -6.07
N GLU A 52 9.80 -12.49 -4.81
CA GLU A 52 9.54 -13.89 -4.46
C GLU A 52 8.18 -14.38 -4.98
N GLY A 53 7.20 -13.46 -5.09
CA GLY A 53 5.89 -13.75 -5.67
C GLY A 53 5.83 -13.70 -7.20
N ALA A 54 6.95 -13.47 -7.90
CA ALA A 54 6.96 -13.33 -9.36
C ALA A 54 6.41 -14.58 -10.07
N TRP A 55 6.84 -15.77 -9.66
CA TRP A 55 6.42 -17.02 -10.26
C TRP A 55 4.89 -17.23 -10.20
N VAL A 56 4.23 -16.77 -9.13
CA VAL A 56 2.76 -16.87 -9.00
C VAL A 56 2.08 -16.02 -10.06
N ARG A 57 2.58 -14.80 -10.29
CA ARG A 57 2.04 -13.89 -11.31
C ARG A 57 2.27 -14.45 -12.71
N GLU A 58 3.45 -15.01 -12.96
CA GLU A 58 3.79 -15.67 -14.23
C GLU A 58 2.90 -16.89 -14.47
N ALA A 59 2.71 -17.75 -13.47
CA ALA A 59 1.83 -18.92 -13.56
C ALA A 59 0.37 -18.51 -13.82
N ALA A 60 -0.12 -17.47 -13.14
CA ALA A 60 -1.47 -16.94 -13.35
C ALA A 60 -1.64 -16.39 -14.78
N ALA A 61 -0.65 -15.65 -15.29
CA ALA A 61 -0.66 -15.12 -16.65
C ALA A 61 -0.66 -16.25 -17.70
N ALA A 62 0.20 -17.25 -17.54
CA ALA A 62 0.26 -18.41 -18.44
C ALA A 62 -1.04 -19.22 -18.43
N TYR A 63 -1.65 -19.42 -17.26
CA TYR A 63 -2.95 -20.07 -17.14
C TYR A 63 -4.05 -19.28 -17.85
N ALA A 64 -4.10 -17.96 -17.63
CA ALA A 64 -5.09 -17.08 -18.27
C ALA A 64 -4.97 -17.12 -19.80
N GLU A 65 -3.75 -17.12 -20.33
CA GLU A 65 -3.51 -17.24 -21.77
C GLU A 65 -4.02 -18.57 -22.32
N ARG A 66 -3.72 -19.68 -21.66
CA ARG A 66 -4.23 -21.00 -22.07
C ARG A 66 -5.76 -21.01 -22.12
N ARG A 67 -6.41 -20.45 -21.10
CA ARG A 67 -7.89 -20.37 -21.04
C ARG A 67 -8.47 -19.52 -22.16
N ARG A 68 -7.81 -18.42 -22.52
CA ARG A 68 -8.19 -17.59 -23.67
C ARG A 68 -8.14 -18.39 -24.97
N VAL A 69 -7.01 -19.03 -25.26
CA VAL A 69 -6.82 -19.84 -26.48
C VAL A 69 -7.85 -20.97 -26.56
N GLU A 70 -8.10 -21.69 -25.46
CA GLU A 70 -9.14 -22.73 -25.40
C GLU A 70 -10.53 -22.17 -25.75
N SER A 71 -10.89 -21.01 -25.19
CA SER A 71 -12.18 -20.37 -25.47
C SER A 71 -12.32 -19.90 -26.92
N GLU A 72 -11.24 -19.39 -27.52
CA GLU A 72 -11.20 -18.94 -28.91
C GLU A 72 -11.36 -20.13 -29.86
N LYS A 73 -10.66 -21.24 -29.60
CA LYS A 73 -10.81 -22.50 -30.34
C LYS A 73 -12.24 -23.02 -30.27
N ALA A 74 -12.80 -23.14 -29.07
CA ALA A 74 -14.17 -23.60 -28.89
C ALA A 74 -15.20 -22.69 -29.59
N ARG A 75 -14.93 -21.38 -29.67
CA ARG A 75 -15.77 -20.44 -30.44
C ARG A 75 -15.63 -20.64 -31.94
N ALA A 76 -14.41 -20.83 -32.44
CA ALA A 76 -14.14 -21.05 -33.87
C ALA A 76 -14.78 -22.37 -34.36
N GLU A 77 -14.66 -23.45 -33.58
CA GLU A 77 -15.30 -24.75 -33.87
C GLU A 77 -16.83 -24.63 -33.96
N LYS A 78 -17.46 -23.87 -33.05
CA LYS A 78 -18.91 -23.62 -33.10
C LYS A 78 -19.35 -22.81 -34.32
N VAL A 79 -18.54 -21.87 -34.79
CA VAL A 79 -18.84 -21.08 -35.99
C VAL A 79 -18.69 -21.93 -37.26
N GLN A 80 -17.72 -22.85 -37.30
CA GLN A 80 -17.54 -23.75 -38.45
C GLN A 80 -18.59 -24.85 -38.55
N ALA A 81 -19.20 -25.23 -37.43
CA ALA A 81 -20.26 -26.23 -37.36
C ALA A 81 -21.68 -25.67 -37.63
N ALA A 82 -21.82 -24.35 -37.81
CA ALA A 82 -23.08 -23.65 -38.07
C ALA A 82 -23.15 -23.20 -39.54
#